data_AF-A0A354XDH1-F1
#
_entry.id   AF-A0A354XDH1-F1
#
_cell.length_a   1.000
_cell.length_b   1.000
_cell.length_c   1.000
_cell.angle_alpha   90.00
_cell.angle_beta   90.00
_cell.angle_gamma   90.00
#
_symmetry.space_group_name_H-M   'P 1'
#
loop_
_entity.id
_entity.type
_entity.pdbx_description
1 polymer ?
#
loop_
_entity_poly.entity_id
_entity_poly.type
_entity_poly.pdbx_seq_one_letter_code
_entity_poly.pdbx_strand_id
1 'polypeptide(L)'
;MDSVSSVRDSLPEQHRAHFETLRQEIITFTEVHGIPRESLGKPDLLREVTGKLSTQDLERLALLLERFEYLLKNGEPKKEEIDPAKAIEYGEKFYHLREQYDSQVELLEEVGILKEGVILGIDGHEYPVPTLEQIASRLFERRETLKTKHDQGFTKLLLVPFGMSLDALQETIKQFFIKYKKSHSFDLDTSMPLFTSGDYQGADTGDSPNLFYYPQSFDEKGHQGKTKMEILREQEDNQDSFPGWTVHLFQPSNSDSQDTEAPMGFAHIPRQGKGTSQGDLVPRPSLEASKTPNEYLSILQNAQDDKDSPYHGETGMTPEDWITAFMIHLSETGKPLDDYLNGIESASNLTGAFFLFSYLVPRARWSRGSRRIHLFGNSLLGWVVDTGVRSSVML
;
A
#
# COMPACT_ATOMS: atom_id res chain seq x y z
N MET A 1 1.76 -13.78 42.78
CA MET A 1 2.12 -14.20 41.41
C MET A 1 0.83 -14.14 40.62
N ASP A 2 0.48 -12.96 40.15
CA ASP A 2 -0.52 -12.85 39.09
C ASP A 2 0.19 -13.35 37.83
N SER A 3 -0.36 -14.40 37.21
CA SER A 3 0.25 -15.01 36.04
C SER A 3 0.29 -13.97 34.91
N VAL A 4 1.34 -13.98 34.08
CA VAL A 4 1.42 -13.10 32.88
C VAL A 4 0.14 -13.21 32.03
N SER A 5 -0.47 -14.40 32.03
CA SER A 5 -1.78 -14.69 31.45
C SER A 5 -2.89 -13.79 32.02
N SER A 6 -2.98 -13.60 33.35
CA SER A 6 -4.04 -12.79 33.95
C SER A 6 -3.92 -11.31 33.61
N VAL A 7 -2.70 -10.79 33.45
CA VAL A 7 -2.46 -9.40 33.06
C VAL A 7 -2.84 -9.17 31.60
N ARG A 8 -2.39 -10.05 30.69
CA ARG A 8 -2.81 -10.01 29.28
C ARG A 8 -4.33 -10.15 29.14
N ASP A 9 -4.94 -11.07 29.87
CA ASP A 9 -6.36 -11.39 29.74
C ASP A 9 -7.25 -10.27 30.31
N SER A 10 -6.70 -9.38 31.15
CA SER A 10 -7.35 -8.15 31.61
C SER A 10 -7.40 -7.02 30.57
N LEU A 11 -6.64 -7.13 29.48
CA LEU A 11 -6.69 -6.18 28.37
C LEU A 11 -7.82 -6.54 27.39
N PRO A 12 -8.44 -5.52 26.73
CA PRO A 12 -9.35 -5.74 25.61
C PRO A 12 -8.72 -6.66 24.57
N GLU A 13 -9.52 -7.57 24.00
CA GLU A 13 -9.03 -8.62 23.11
C GLU A 13 -8.23 -8.07 21.92
N GLN A 14 -8.70 -6.95 21.35
CA GLN A 14 -8.04 -6.22 20.26
C GLN A 14 -6.62 -5.71 20.59
N HIS A 15 -6.26 -5.56 21.87
CA HIS A 15 -4.95 -5.04 22.29
C HIS A 15 -4.02 -6.12 22.88
N ARG A 16 -4.48 -7.37 22.97
CA ARG A 16 -3.65 -8.49 23.46
C ARG A 16 -2.46 -8.80 22.56
N ALA A 17 -2.62 -8.64 21.24
CA ALA A 17 -1.51 -8.78 20.30
C ALA A 17 -0.44 -7.70 20.52
N HIS A 18 -0.86 -6.45 20.78
CA HIS A 18 0.05 -5.34 21.07
C HIS A 18 0.82 -5.57 22.38
N PHE A 19 0.17 -6.14 23.40
CA PHE A 19 0.82 -6.56 24.63
C PHE A 19 1.95 -7.58 24.38
N GLU A 20 1.69 -8.61 23.58
CA GLU A 20 2.72 -9.62 23.26
C GLU A 20 3.85 -9.04 22.43
N THR A 21 3.57 -8.12 21.50
CA THR A 21 4.60 -7.40 20.74
C THR A 21 5.52 -6.59 21.64
N LEU A 22 4.96 -5.69 22.48
CA LEU A 22 5.78 -4.89 23.39
C LEU A 22 6.57 -5.76 24.37
N ARG A 23 5.95 -6.82 24.88
CA ARG A 23 6.61 -7.78 25.76
C ARG A 23 7.80 -8.44 25.05
N GLN A 24 7.61 -8.87 23.80
CA GLN A 24 8.67 -9.52 23.03
C GLN A 24 9.78 -8.53 22.65
N GLU A 25 9.46 -7.29 22.32
CA GLU A 25 10.44 -6.23 22.08
C GLU A 25 11.30 -5.94 23.32
N ILE A 26 10.69 -5.87 24.51
CA ILE A 26 11.42 -5.74 25.78
C ILE A 26 12.33 -6.95 26.02
N ILE A 27 11.82 -8.17 25.81
CA ILE A 27 12.61 -9.40 25.94
C ILE A 27 13.82 -9.36 25.02
N THR A 28 13.60 -9.13 23.72
CA THR A 28 14.66 -9.08 22.71
C THR A 28 15.67 -7.99 23.03
N PHE A 29 15.22 -6.79 23.42
CA PHE A 29 16.12 -5.73 23.85
C PHE A 29 16.99 -6.18 25.03
N THR A 30 16.38 -6.77 26.06
CA THR A 30 17.15 -7.24 27.23
C THR A 30 18.13 -8.36 26.90
N GLU A 31 17.80 -9.26 25.99
CA GLU A 31 18.69 -10.33 25.54
C GLU A 31 19.88 -9.78 24.75
N VAL A 32 19.64 -8.85 23.82
CA VAL A 32 20.68 -8.18 23.02
C VAL A 32 21.67 -7.43 23.92
N HIS A 33 21.18 -6.77 24.96
CA HIS A 33 22.00 -5.95 25.86
C HIS A 33 22.46 -6.69 27.12
N GLY A 34 22.21 -8.00 27.23
CA GLY A 34 22.63 -8.81 28.38
C GLY A 34 22.00 -8.39 29.71
N ILE A 35 20.81 -7.78 29.67
CA ILE A 35 20.07 -7.31 30.84
C ILE A 35 19.27 -8.50 31.41
N PRO A 36 19.51 -8.92 32.67
CA PRO A 36 18.72 -9.99 33.27
C PRO A 36 17.27 -9.54 33.44
N ARG A 37 16.30 -10.38 33.03
CA ARG A 37 14.85 -10.09 33.14
C ARG A 37 14.43 -9.69 34.55
N GLU A 38 15.06 -10.27 35.57
CA GLU A 38 14.80 -9.97 36.98
C GLU A 38 15.11 -8.51 37.37
N SER A 39 15.97 -7.85 36.59
CA SER A 39 16.35 -6.45 36.80
C SER A 39 15.21 -5.50 36.43
N LEU A 40 14.36 -5.87 35.46
CA LEU A 40 13.24 -5.02 35.00
C LEU A 40 12.24 -4.68 36.12
N GLY A 41 12.08 -5.58 37.10
CA GLY A 41 11.19 -5.39 38.25
C GLY A 41 11.86 -4.71 39.45
N LYS A 42 13.15 -4.35 39.37
CA LYS A 42 13.95 -3.86 40.50
C LYS A 42 14.71 -2.59 40.11
N PRO A 43 14.21 -1.39 40.48
CA PRO A 43 14.77 -0.12 40.02
C PRO A 43 16.28 0.04 40.25
N ASP A 44 16.79 -0.41 41.39
CA ASP A 44 18.22 -0.32 41.72
C ASP A 44 19.09 -1.20 40.79
N LEU A 45 18.62 -2.42 40.51
CA LEU A 45 19.30 -3.34 39.60
C LEU A 45 19.18 -2.88 38.15
N LEU A 46 18.01 -2.38 37.74
CA LEU A 46 17.81 -1.83 36.40
C LEU A 46 18.80 -0.70 36.15
N ARG A 47 18.94 0.22 37.10
CA ARG A 47 19.87 1.36 36.99
C ARG A 47 21.32 0.91 36.87
N GLU A 48 21.72 -0.13 37.60
CA GLU A 48 23.07 -0.69 37.54
C GLU A 48 23.36 -1.32 36.16
N VAL A 49 22.44 -2.13 35.65
CA VAL A 49 22.64 -2.85 34.37
C VAL A 49 22.49 -1.93 33.15
N THR A 50 21.64 -0.91 33.22
CA THR A 50 21.47 0.06 32.13
C THR A 50 22.58 1.11 32.10
N GLY A 51 23.40 1.25 33.15
CA GLY A 51 24.50 2.22 33.21
C GLY A 51 25.60 2.00 32.15
N LYS A 52 25.57 0.87 31.44
CA LYS A 52 26.49 0.51 30.35
C LYS A 52 25.91 0.73 28.95
N LEU A 53 24.64 1.13 28.85
CA LEU A 53 23.96 1.37 27.58
C LEU A 53 24.39 2.71 26.97
N SER A 54 24.30 2.81 25.65
CA SER A 54 24.40 4.10 24.97
C SER A 54 23.19 4.98 25.32
N THR A 55 23.30 6.30 25.11
CA THR A 55 22.16 7.21 25.29
C THR A 55 20.96 6.81 24.43
N GLN A 56 21.20 6.39 23.18
CA GLN A 56 20.16 5.94 22.26
C GLN A 56 19.46 4.67 22.76
N ASP A 57 20.21 3.72 23.31
CA ASP A 57 19.65 2.48 23.86
C ASP A 57 18.87 2.74 25.17
N LEU A 58 19.33 3.70 25.98
CA LEU A 58 18.59 4.15 27.17
C LEU A 58 17.25 4.77 26.80
N GLU A 59 17.23 5.65 25.79
CA GLU A 59 16.00 6.25 25.28
C GLU A 59 15.05 5.19 24.72
N ARG A 60 15.58 4.22 23.97
CA ARG A 60 14.81 3.10 23.45
C ARG A 60 14.20 2.25 24.56
N LEU A 61 14.97 1.89 25.57
CA LEU A 61 14.47 1.13 26.72
C LEU A 61 13.40 1.90 27.49
N ALA A 62 13.61 3.19 27.72
CA ALA A 62 12.64 4.05 28.40
C ALA A 62 11.31 4.10 27.63
N LEU A 63 11.36 4.26 26.30
CA LEU A 63 10.17 4.28 25.45
C LEU A 63 9.40 2.95 25.49
N LEU A 64 10.11 1.82 25.41
CA LEU A 64 9.49 0.48 25.51
C LEU A 64 8.77 0.29 26.84
N LEU A 65 9.43 0.65 27.94
CA LEU A 65 8.86 0.52 29.29
C LEU A 65 7.67 1.48 29.49
N GLU A 66 7.75 2.69 28.97
CA GLU A 66 6.67 3.67 29.05
C GLU A 66 5.42 3.22 28.27
N ARG A 67 5.61 2.70 27.05
CA ARG A 67 4.51 2.14 26.23
C ARG A 67 3.86 0.94 26.91
N PHE A 68 4.68 0.07 27.51
CA PHE A 68 4.19 -1.08 28.26
C PHE A 68 3.42 -0.66 29.51
N GLU A 69 3.92 0.32 30.27
CA GLU A 69 3.25 0.87 31.44
C GLU A 69 1.91 1.54 31.08
N TYR A 70 1.89 2.34 30.01
CA TYR A 70 0.68 2.99 29.53
C TYR A 70 -0.39 1.97 29.11
N LEU A 71 0.00 0.93 28.36
CA LEU A 71 -0.91 -0.14 27.96
C LEU A 71 -1.56 -0.82 29.17
N LEU A 72 -0.75 -1.11 30.18
CA LEU A 72 -1.24 -1.73 31.42
C LEU A 72 -2.18 -0.81 32.23
N LYS A 73 -1.93 0.50 32.23
CA LYS A 73 -2.74 1.47 32.98
C LYS A 73 -4.06 1.82 32.31
N ASN A 74 -4.03 1.99 30.98
CA ASN A 74 -5.15 2.55 30.23
C ASN A 74 -5.95 1.50 29.47
N GLY A 75 -5.44 0.27 29.35
CA GLY A 75 -6.11 -0.80 28.60
C GLY A 75 -6.03 -0.64 27.07
N GLU A 76 -5.30 0.36 26.60
CA GLU A 76 -5.09 0.68 25.19
C GLU A 76 -3.63 1.08 24.94
N PRO A 77 -3.09 0.90 23.73
CA PRO A 77 -1.73 1.34 23.39
C PRO A 77 -1.56 2.84 23.62
N LYS A 78 -0.37 3.26 24.07
CA LYS A 78 -0.03 4.67 24.08
C LYS A 78 -0.08 5.16 22.64
N LYS A 79 -1.05 6.01 22.32
CA LYS A 79 -0.94 6.88 21.16
C LYS A 79 0.33 7.68 21.40
N GLU A 80 1.40 7.35 20.67
CA GLU A 80 2.58 8.20 20.69
C GLU A 80 2.04 9.60 20.34
N GLU A 81 2.29 10.61 21.18
CA GLU A 81 2.37 11.96 20.62
C GLU A 81 3.58 11.89 19.68
N ILE A 82 3.33 11.40 18.47
CA ILE A 82 4.31 11.33 17.41
C ILE A 82 4.68 12.78 17.21
N ASP A 83 5.90 13.13 17.60
CA ASP A 83 6.46 14.42 17.26
C ASP A 83 6.37 14.56 15.74
N PRO A 84 5.47 15.41 15.22
CA PRO A 84 5.22 15.46 13.78
C PRO A 84 6.50 15.82 13.02
N ALA A 85 7.41 16.56 13.65
CA ALA A 85 8.70 16.90 13.06
C ALA A 85 9.58 15.66 12.86
N LYS A 86 9.61 14.71 13.81
CA LYS A 86 10.36 13.46 13.69
C LYS A 86 9.76 12.53 12.64
N ALA A 87 8.43 12.45 12.58
CA ALA A 87 7.75 11.66 11.57
C ALA A 87 8.03 12.20 10.16
N ILE A 88 7.97 13.53 9.99
CA ILE A 88 8.36 14.18 8.73
C ILE A 88 9.82 13.91 8.42
N GLU A 89 10.75 14.11 9.36
CA GLU A 89 12.18 13.86 9.14
C GLU A 89 12.44 12.42 8.68
N TYR A 90 11.77 11.45 9.30
CA TYR A 90 11.82 10.05 8.90
C TYR A 90 11.25 9.84 7.48
N GLY A 91 10.08 10.40 7.19
CA GLY A 91 9.45 10.33 5.86
C GLY A 91 10.33 10.92 4.77
N GLU A 92 10.95 12.08 5.01
CA GLU A 92 11.89 12.69 4.08
C GLU A 92 13.13 11.82 3.87
N LYS A 93 13.76 11.38 4.96
CA LYS A 93 15.03 10.64 4.90
C LYS A 93 14.91 9.29 4.17
N PHE A 94 13.80 8.58 4.36
CA PHE A 94 13.66 7.22 3.85
C PHE A 94 12.76 7.11 2.62
N TYR A 95 11.90 8.11 2.37
CA TYR A 95 10.90 8.05 1.31
C TYR A 95 10.87 9.31 0.42
N HIS A 96 11.64 10.37 0.68
CA HIS A 96 11.49 11.65 -0.05
C HIS A 96 10.03 12.12 -0.07
N LEU A 97 9.37 11.99 1.09
CA LEU A 97 7.91 11.99 1.18
C LEU A 97 7.28 13.28 0.63
N ARG A 98 7.80 14.46 0.99
CA ARG A 98 7.24 15.75 0.56
C ARG A 98 7.23 15.93 -0.95
N GLU A 99 8.32 15.62 -1.63
CA GLU A 99 8.39 15.75 -3.09
C GLU A 99 7.36 14.86 -3.78
N GLN A 100 7.20 13.62 -3.31
CA GLN A 100 6.20 12.70 -3.84
C GLN A 100 4.77 13.12 -3.51
N TYR A 101 4.54 13.68 -2.33
CA TYR A 101 3.23 14.14 -1.88
C TYR A 101 2.79 15.38 -2.64
N ASP A 102 3.63 16.42 -2.67
CA ASP A 102 3.33 17.71 -3.29
C ASP A 102 3.04 17.54 -4.79
N SER A 103 3.86 16.74 -5.50
CA SER A 103 3.65 16.46 -6.93
C SER A 103 2.36 15.69 -7.22
N GLN A 104 1.98 14.74 -6.35
CA GLN A 104 0.72 14.02 -6.50
C GLN A 104 -0.48 14.90 -6.21
N VAL A 105 -0.45 15.69 -5.13
CA VAL A 105 -1.54 16.63 -4.82
C VAL A 105 -1.73 17.64 -5.95
N GLU A 106 -0.64 18.25 -6.44
CA GLU A 106 -0.69 19.18 -7.56
C GLU A 106 -1.30 18.54 -8.81
N LEU A 107 -0.88 17.32 -9.17
CA LEU A 107 -1.46 16.59 -10.30
C LEU A 107 -2.95 16.29 -10.10
N LEU A 108 -3.34 15.82 -8.90
CA LEU A 108 -4.72 15.47 -8.59
C LEU A 108 -5.65 16.69 -8.61
N GLU A 109 -5.15 17.87 -8.20
CA GLU A 109 -5.83 19.15 -8.38
C GLU A 109 -5.93 19.54 -9.86
N GLU A 110 -4.83 19.42 -10.62
CA GLU A 110 -4.77 19.79 -12.04
C GLU A 110 -5.76 18.99 -12.91
N VAL A 111 -5.92 17.70 -12.61
CA VAL A 111 -6.86 16.81 -13.32
C VAL A 111 -8.28 16.88 -12.78
N GLY A 112 -8.51 17.64 -11.70
CA GLY A 112 -9.83 17.88 -11.12
C GLY A 112 -10.40 16.71 -10.30
N ILE A 113 -9.55 15.80 -9.82
CA ILE A 113 -9.90 14.80 -8.81
C ILE A 113 -10.05 15.49 -7.46
N LEU A 114 -9.05 16.28 -7.06
CA LEU A 114 -9.11 17.12 -5.89
C LEU A 114 -9.78 18.44 -6.24
N LYS A 115 -10.86 18.76 -5.53
CA LYS A 115 -11.53 20.06 -5.59
C LYS A 115 -11.53 20.64 -4.20
N GLU A 116 -10.88 21.78 -4.00
CA GLU A 116 -10.76 22.40 -2.68
C GLU A 116 -10.18 21.45 -1.61
N GLY A 117 -9.26 20.56 -2.01
CA GLY A 117 -8.60 19.60 -1.12
C GLY A 117 -9.42 18.36 -0.76
N VAL A 118 -10.59 18.14 -1.37
CA VAL A 118 -11.45 16.97 -1.12
C VAL A 118 -11.74 16.17 -2.40
N ILE A 119 -12.05 14.88 -2.23
CA ILE A 119 -12.73 14.05 -3.24
C ILE A 119 -14.18 13.84 -2.84
N LEU A 120 -15.06 13.61 -3.82
CA LEU A 120 -16.44 13.22 -3.58
C LEU A 120 -16.58 11.70 -3.66
N GLY A 121 -17.02 11.09 -2.56
CA GLY A 121 -17.26 9.66 -2.44
C GLY A 121 -18.51 9.18 -3.19
N ILE A 122 -18.59 7.88 -3.45
CA ILE A 122 -19.79 7.23 -4.03
C ILE A 122 -21.03 7.32 -3.14
N ASP A 123 -20.83 7.64 -1.86
CA ASP A 123 -21.86 7.85 -0.85
C ASP A 123 -22.27 9.32 -0.69
N GLY A 124 -21.64 10.21 -1.46
CA GLY A 124 -21.88 11.65 -1.42
C GLY A 124 -21.13 12.40 -0.32
N HIS A 125 -20.28 11.72 0.47
CA HIS A 125 -19.43 12.39 1.45
C HIS A 125 -18.20 13.01 0.80
N GLU A 126 -17.76 14.14 1.34
CA GLU A 126 -16.50 14.78 0.96
C GLU A 126 -15.38 14.23 1.84
N TYR A 127 -14.36 13.66 1.21
CA TYR A 127 -13.20 13.09 1.90
C TYR A 127 -11.96 13.97 1.66
N PRO A 128 -11.39 14.61 2.70
CA PRO A 128 -10.17 15.41 2.54
C PRO A 128 -9.00 14.52 2.15
N VAL A 129 -8.10 15.06 1.33
CA VAL A 129 -6.82 14.39 1.04
C VAL A 129 -6.04 14.18 2.34
N PRO A 130 -5.43 13.00 2.56
CA PRO A 130 -4.58 12.78 3.72
C PRO A 130 -3.45 13.80 3.75
N THR A 131 -3.14 14.37 4.91
CA THR A 131 -2.06 15.36 5.01
C THR A 131 -0.68 14.67 4.99
N LEU A 132 0.35 15.43 4.62
CA LEU A 132 1.74 14.97 4.69
C LEU A 132 2.06 14.45 6.10
N GLU A 133 1.62 15.14 7.15
CA GLU A 133 1.83 14.77 8.55
C GLU A 133 1.15 13.45 8.90
N GLN A 134 -0.07 13.21 8.41
CA GLN A 134 -0.79 11.96 8.66
C GLN A 134 -0.06 10.78 8.03
N ILE A 135 0.38 10.92 6.78
CA ILE A 135 1.14 9.88 6.07
C ILE A 135 2.51 9.66 6.73
N ALA A 136 3.22 10.74 7.07
CA ALA A 136 4.51 10.68 7.74
C ALA A 136 4.40 9.97 9.11
N SER A 137 3.37 10.30 9.88
CA SER A 137 3.10 9.67 11.17
C SER A 137 2.85 8.18 10.97
N ARG A 138 2.06 7.79 9.96
CA ARG A 138 1.78 6.39 9.66
C ARG A 138 3.03 5.60 9.25
N LEU A 139 3.87 6.17 8.40
CA LEU A 139 5.16 5.60 8.02
C LEU A 139 6.08 5.42 9.24
N PHE A 140 6.09 6.42 10.13
CA PHE A 140 6.88 6.38 11.35
C PHE A 140 6.38 5.32 12.33
N GLU A 141 5.08 5.24 12.60
CA GLU A 141 4.47 4.21 13.46
C GLU A 141 4.81 2.80 12.98
N ARG A 142 4.71 2.59 11.65
CA ARG A 142 4.89 1.28 11.02
C ARG A 142 6.34 0.99 10.64
N ARG A 143 7.30 1.87 10.93
CA ARG A 143 8.71 1.77 10.49
C ARG A 143 9.35 0.41 10.70
N GLU A 144 9.13 -0.22 11.85
CA GLU A 144 9.71 -1.54 12.15
C GLU A 144 9.08 -2.64 11.27
N THR A 145 7.76 -2.57 11.04
CA THR A 145 7.04 -3.51 10.17
C THR A 145 7.32 -3.28 8.69
N LEU A 146 7.62 -2.04 8.30
CA LEU A 146 7.92 -1.65 6.93
C LEU A 146 9.40 -1.79 6.58
N LYS A 147 10.28 -2.01 7.55
CA LYS A 147 11.74 -2.08 7.34
C LYS A 147 12.14 -3.03 6.22
N THR A 148 11.59 -4.25 6.21
CA THR A 148 11.87 -5.24 5.16
C THR A 148 11.33 -4.79 3.80
N LYS A 149 10.18 -4.11 3.76
CA LYS A 149 9.59 -3.60 2.51
C LYS A 149 10.34 -2.41 1.96
N HIS A 150 10.78 -1.51 2.82
CA HIS A 150 11.67 -0.43 2.47
C HIS A 150 12.97 -0.95 1.85
N ASP A 151 13.61 -1.95 2.48
CA ASP A 151 14.81 -2.64 1.96
C ASP A 151 14.55 -3.32 0.60
N GLN A 152 13.36 -3.89 0.40
CA GLN A 152 12.91 -4.45 -0.88
C GLN A 152 12.51 -3.38 -1.92
N GLY A 153 12.71 -2.08 -1.62
CA GLY A 153 12.50 -0.98 -2.54
C GLY A 153 11.09 -0.38 -2.56
N PHE A 154 10.20 -0.74 -1.64
CA PHE A 154 8.86 -0.14 -1.55
C PHE A 154 8.91 1.28 -0.96
N THR A 155 9.30 2.25 -1.80
CA THR A 155 9.52 3.65 -1.41
C THR A 155 8.70 4.66 -2.20
N LYS A 156 8.05 4.24 -3.30
CA LYS A 156 7.20 5.10 -4.14
C LYS A 156 5.80 5.23 -3.53
N LEU A 157 5.43 6.42 -3.09
CA LEU A 157 4.09 6.73 -2.58
C LEU A 157 3.07 6.73 -3.71
N LEU A 158 1.86 6.26 -3.44
CA LEU A 158 0.67 6.47 -4.27
C LEU A 158 -0.53 6.87 -3.40
N LEU A 159 -1.10 8.05 -3.65
CA LEU A 159 -2.35 8.54 -3.06
C LEU A 159 -3.53 8.18 -3.96
N VAL A 160 -4.34 7.21 -3.54
CA VAL A 160 -5.44 6.71 -4.36
C VAL A 160 -6.78 7.26 -3.85
N PRO A 161 -7.56 7.97 -4.68
CA PRO A 161 -8.88 8.49 -4.33
C PRO A 161 -9.94 7.38 -4.34
N PHE A 162 -9.77 6.37 -3.48
CA PHE A 162 -10.54 5.12 -3.48
C PHE A 162 -12.06 5.32 -3.40
N GLY A 163 -12.51 6.27 -2.59
CA GLY A 163 -13.93 6.56 -2.39
C GLY A 163 -14.62 7.14 -3.62
N MET A 164 -13.87 7.72 -4.56
CA MET A 164 -14.41 8.26 -5.80
C MET A 164 -14.95 7.13 -6.70
N SER A 165 -16.03 7.42 -7.43
CA SER A 165 -16.59 6.47 -8.40
C SER A 165 -15.57 6.10 -9.48
N LEU A 166 -15.50 4.81 -9.81
CA LEU A 166 -14.64 4.30 -10.87
C LEU A 166 -15.01 4.88 -12.24
N ASP A 167 -16.29 5.17 -12.50
CA ASP A 167 -16.73 5.85 -13.74
C ASP A 167 -16.18 7.28 -13.82
N ALA A 168 -16.15 8.00 -12.68
CA ALA A 168 -15.60 9.34 -12.62
C ALA A 168 -14.07 9.35 -12.78
N LEU A 169 -13.37 8.37 -12.21
CA LEU A 169 -11.92 8.20 -12.42
C LEU A 169 -11.59 7.82 -13.86
N GLN A 170 -12.37 6.93 -14.48
CA GLN A 170 -12.25 6.59 -15.90
C GLN A 170 -12.43 7.80 -16.81
N GLU A 171 -13.39 8.68 -16.51
CA GLU A 171 -13.56 9.91 -17.28
C GLU A 171 -12.41 10.88 -17.05
N THR A 172 -11.93 11.00 -15.81
CA THR A 172 -10.80 11.88 -15.47
C THR A 172 -9.54 11.48 -16.24
N ILE A 173 -9.17 10.19 -16.26
CA ILE A 173 -7.99 9.75 -17.00
C ILE A 173 -8.15 10.00 -18.52
N LYS A 174 -9.35 9.82 -19.11
CA LYS A 174 -9.58 10.17 -20.53
C LYS A 174 -9.28 11.65 -20.79
N GLN A 175 -9.80 12.55 -19.94
CA GLN A 175 -9.58 13.98 -20.09
C GLN A 175 -8.11 14.36 -19.88
N PHE A 176 -7.45 13.75 -18.88
CA PHE A 176 -6.00 13.88 -18.66
C PHE A 176 -5.22 13.53 -19.92
N PHE A 177 -5.50 12.40 -20.58
CA PHE A 177 -4.82 12.00 -21.82
C PHE A 177 -5.01 12.99 -22.96
N ILE A 178 -6.23 13.47 -23.16
CA ILE A 178 -6.55 14.45 -24.20
C ILE A 178 -5.78 15.74 -23.94
N LYS A 179 -5.67 16.17 -22.68
CA LYS A 179 -4.88 17.35 -22.28
C LYS A 179 -3.38 17.10 -22.47
N TYR A 180 -2.87 15.97 -21.99
CA TYR A 180 -1.47 15.59 -22.07
C TYR A 180 -0.97 15.53 -23.52
N LYS A 181 -1.76 14.96 -24.44
CA LYS A 181 -1.45 14.92 -25.88
C LYS A 181 -1.35 16.32 -26.52
N LYS A 182 -2.07 17.32 -26.00
CA LYS A 182 -2.02 18.69 -26.56
C LYS A 182 -0.70 19.38 -26.22
N SER A 183 -0.10 19.06 -25.07
CA SER A 183 1.17 19.64 -24.60
C SER A 183 2.39 18.78 -24.93
N HIS A 184 2.20 17.50 -25.24
CA HIS A 184 3.30 16.54 -25.45
C HIS A 184 3.15 15.75 -26.75
N SER A 185 4.28 15.36 -27.34
CA SER A 185 4.32 14.43 -28.46
C SER A 185 4.05 13.00 -27.99
N PHE A 186 2.79 12.70 -27.71
CA PHE A 186 2.33 11.39 -27.22
C PHE A 186 1.36 10.72 -28.21
N ASP A 187 1.66 9.48 -28.60
CA ASP A 187 0.92 8.75 -29.63
C ASP A 187 -0.36 8.12 -29.07
N LEU A 188 -1.38 8.98 -28.90
CA LEU A 188 -2.71 8.66 -28.41
C LEU A 188 -3.77 8.71 -29.50
N ASP A 189 -4.69 7.75 -29.52
CA ASP A 189 -5.96 7.80 -30.24
C ASP A 189 -6.95 8.71 -29.48
N THR A 190 -7.14 9.93 -29.97
CA THR A 190 -8.04 10.91 -29.35
C THR A 190 -9.52 10.58 -29.51
N SER A 191 -9.87 9.68 -30.43
CA SER A 191 -11.28 9.28 -30.63
C SER A 191 -11.74 8.27 -29.59
N MET A 192 -10.82 7.46 -29.06
CA MET A 192 -11.07 6.46 -28.03
C MET A 192 -9.83 6.30 -27.15
N PRO A 193 -9.54 7.27 -26.27
CA PRO A 193 -8.31 7.24 -25.44
C PRO A 193 -8.32 6.13 -24.38
N LEU A 194 -9.51 5.66 -24.01
CA LEU A 194 -9.74 4.57 -23.08
C LEU A 194 -10.75 3.58 -23.68
N PHE A 195 -10.37 2.31 -23.73
CA PHE A 195 -11.28 1.20 -23.99
C PHE A 195 -11.59 0.49 -22.68
N THR A 196 -12.86 0.43 -22.30
CA THR A 196 -13.35 -0.26 -21.11
C THR A 196 -14.34 -1.37 -21.48
N SER A 197 -14.30 -2.52 -20.79
CA SER A 197 -15.37 -3.54 -20.93
C SER A 197 -16.66 -3.07 -20.24
N GLY A 198 -17.80 -3.61 -20.66
CA GLY A 198 -19.10 -3.25 -20.08
C GLY A 198 -19.20 -3.55 -18.58
N ASP A 199 -18.39 -4.48 -18.07
CA ASP A 199 -18.37 -4.86 -16.65
C ASP A 199 -17.96 -3.72 -15.72
N TYR A 200 -17.24 -2.72 -16.22
CA TYR A 200 -16.77 -1.55 -15.46
C TYR A 200 -17.85 -0.51 -15.23
N GLN A 201 -18.91 -0.49 -16.05
CA GLN A 201 -19.92 0.56 -15.99
C GLN A 201 -20.71 0.47 -14.68
N GLY A 202 -20.61 1.50 -13.84
CA GLY A 202 -21.26 1.55 -12.52
C GLY A 202 -20.86 0.42 -11.57
N ALA A 203 -19.72 -0.24 -11.82
CA ALA A 203 -19.37 -1.50 -11.18
C ALA A 203 -19.18 -1.42 -9.66
N ASP A 204 -18.81 -0.25 -9.16
CA ASP A 204 -18.53 0.06 -7.76
C ASP A 204 -19.67 0.85 -7.07
N THR A 205 -20.80 1.05 -7.76
CA THR A 205 -21.91 1.89 -7.28
C THR A 205 -23.25 1.17 -7.30
N GLY A 206 -24.25 1.75 -6.62
CA GLY A 206 -25.62 1.24 -6.57
C GLY A 206 -25.85 0.11 -5.56
N ASP A 207 -27.07 -0.42 -5.54
CA ASP A 207 -27.51 -1.42 -4.55
C ASP A 207 -26.99 -2.84 -4.83
N SER A 208 -26.38 -3.07 -6.00
CA SER A 208 -25.87 -4.37 -6.43
C SER A 208 -24.59 -4.19 -7.24
N PRO A 209 -23.50 -3.71 -6.60
CA PRO A 209 -22.22 -3.50 -7.27
C PRO A 209 -21.68 -4.83 -7.80
N ASN A 210 -20.99 -4.77 -8.94
CA ASN A 210 -20.38 -5.93 -9.58
C ASN A 210 -18.91 -6.11 -9.16
N LEU A 211 -18.27 -5.05 -8.67
CA LEU A 211 -16.85 -5.04 -8.32
C LEU A 211 -16.66 -5.19 -6.81
N PHE A 212 -15.94 -6.23 -6.42
CA PHE A 212 -15.56 -6.51 -5.04
C PHE A 212 -14.06 -6.34 -4.87
N TYR A 213 -13.66 -5.79 -3.73
CA TYR A 213 -12.29 -5.41 -3.40
C TYR A 213 -11.69 -6.35 -2.36
N TYR A 214 -10.38 -6.56 -2.46
CA TYR A 214 -9.57 -7.41 -1.61
C TYR A 214 -10.15 -8.83 -1.41
N PRO A 215 -10.46 -9.55 -2.50
CA PRO A 215 -11.02 -10.89 -2.41
C PRO A 215 -10.00 -11.90 -1.83
N GLN A 216 -10.51 -12.85 -1.04
CA GLN A 216 -9.80 -14.05 -0.57
C GLN A 216 -9.88 -15.22 -1.55
N SER A 217 -10.76 -15.18 -2.54
CA SER A 217 -10.71 -16.08 -3.70
C SER A 217 -11.44 -15.46 -4.88
N PHE A 218 -11.24 -15.98 -6.09
CA PHE A 218 -12.02 -15.57 -7.27
C PHE A 218 -13.21 -16.52 -7.50
N ASP A 219 -13.95 -16.82 -6.43
CA ASP A 219 -15.14 -17.68 -6.47
C ASP A 219 -16.41 -16.89 -6.10
N GLU A 220 -17.50 -17.07 -6.85
CA GLU A 220 -18.77 -16.34 -6.62
C GLU A 220 -19.28 -16.41 -5.19
N LYS A 221 -19.17 -17.58 -4.54
CA LYS A 221 -19.68 -17.79 -3.18
C LYS A 221 -18.61 -17.70 -2.09
N GLY A 222 -17.34 -17.69 -2.50
CA GLY A 222 -16.19 -17.84 -1.62
C GLY A 222 -15.26 -16.63 -1.60
N HIS A 223 -15.55 -15.58 -2.38
CA HIS A 223 -14.59 -14.51 -2.60
C HIS A 223 -14.23 -13.72 -1.35
N GLN A 224 -15.11 -13.57 -0.35
CA GLN A 224 -14.90 -12.78 0.89
C GLN A 224 -14.46 -11.31 0.70
N GLY A 225 -14.35 -10.84 -0.54
CA GLY A 225 -14.11 -9.44 -0.86
C GLY A 225 -15.29 -8.55 -0.45
N LYS A 226 -15.02 -7.26 -0.30
CA LYS A 226 -15.99 -6.26 0.16
C LYS A 226 -16.37 -5.31 -0.95
N THR A 227 -17.57 -4.77 -0.87
CA THR A 227 -17.98 -3.64 -1.72
C THR A 227 -17.24 -2.36 -1.30
N LYS A 228 -17.13 -1.38 -2.20
CA LYS A 228 -16.57 -0.07 -1.88
C LYS A 228 -17.30 0.59 -0.70
N MET A 229 -18.63 0.52 -0.69
CA MET A 229 -19.45 1.05 0.41
C MET A 229 -19.16 0.41 1.76
N GLU A 230 -18.93 -0.89 1.82
CA GLU A 230 -18.54 -1.57 3.07
C GLU A 230 -17.17 -1.09 3.55
N ILE A 231 -16.20 -0.95 2.64
CA ILE A 231 -14.86 -0.45 2.97
C ILE A 231 -14.92 0.99 3.48
N LEU A 232 -15.66 1.88 2.82
CA LEU A 232 -15.80 3.27 3.25
C LEU A 232 -16.40 3.38 4.66
N ARG A 233 -17.43 2.59 4.97
CA ARG A 233 -18.01 2.54 6.33
C ARG A 233 -17.01 2.03 7.37
N GLU A 234 -16.23 1.02 7.02
CA GLU A 234 -15.19 0.50 7.92
C GLU A 234 -14.04 1.50 8.15
N GLN A 235 -13.74 2.35 7.17
CA GLN A 235 -12.74 3.40 7.32
C GLN A 235 -13.20 4.50 8.29
N GLU A 236 -14.47 4.87 8.30
CA GLU A 236 -15.00 5.91 9.21
C GLU A 236 -14.75 5.58 10.70
N ASP A 237 -14.90 4.31 11.07
CA ASP A 237 -14.69 3.84 12.44
C ASP A 237 -13.22 3.49 12.75
N ASN A 238 -12.36 3.49 11.74
CA ASN A 238 -10.98 3.04 11.86
C ASN A 238 -10.00 4.22 11.88
N GLN A 239 -9.48 4.53 13.08
CA GLN A 239 -8.49 5.59 13.31
C GLN A 239 -7.16 5.37 12.57
N ASP A 240 -6.91 4.14 12.14
CA ASP A 240 -5.73 3.71 11.41
C ASP A 240 -5.89 3.83 9.88
N SER A 241 -7.04 4.33 9.41
CA SER A 241 -7.35 4.47 8.00
C SER A 241 -7.31 5.93 7.53
N PHE A 242 -7.33 6.10 6.20
CA PHE A 242 -7.51 7.38 5.55
C PHE A 242 -8.91 7.39 4.91
N PRO A 243 -9.96 7.93 5.56
CA PRO A 243 -11.31 7.84 5.04
C PRO A 243 -11.44 8.34 3.60
N GLY A 244 -11.98 7.51 2.71
CA GLY A 244 -12.11 7.80 1.28
C GLY A 244 -10.84 7.59 0.46
N TRP A 245 -9.70 7.30 1.09
CA TRP A 245 -8.41 7.15 0.43
C TRP A 245 -7.77 5.80 0.76
N THR A 246 -6.90 5.36 -0.14
CA THR A 246 -5.90 4.35 0.20
C THR A 246 -4.52 4.90 -0.12
N VAL A 247 -3.55 4.61 0.74
CA VAL A 247 -2.19 5.08 0.60
C VAL A 247 -1.28 3.86 0.48
N HIS A 248 -0.50 3.84 -0.59
CA HIS A 248 0.31 2.68 -0.95
C HIS A 248 1.78 3.05 -1.10
N LEU A 249 2.64 2.09 -0.83
CA LEU A 249 4.03 2.07 -1.23
C LEU A 249 4.23 1.06 -2.36
N PHE A 250 4.95 1.47 -3.40
CA PHE A 250 5.35 0.67 -4.56
C PHE A 250 6.86 0.72 -4.76
N GLN A 251 7.38 -0.19 -5.57
CA GLN A 251 8.76 -0.10 -6.07
C GLN A 251 8.83 0.94 -7.20
N PRO A 252 9.77 1.92 -7.15
CA PRO A 252 9.92 2.92 -8.19
C PRO A 252 10.58 2.33 -9.45
N SER A 253 10.49 3.06 -10.57
CA SER A 253 11.13 2.63 -11.83
C SER A 253 12.62 2.96 -11.93
N ASN A 254 13.10 3.89 -11.11
CA ASN A 254 14.49 4.35 -11.05
C ASN A 254 15.28 3.79 -9.86
N SER A 255 14.94 2.60 -9.35
CA SER A 255 15.57 1.99 -8.17
C SER A 255 17.09 1.77 -8.28
N ASP A 256 17.65 1.82 -9.49
CA ASP A 256 19.08 1.62 -9.75
C ASP A 256 19.88 2.95 -9.73
N SER A 257 19.20 4.10 -9.62
CA SER A 257 19.85 5.40 -9.44
C SER A 257 20.37 5.50 -8.00
N GLN A 258 21.61 5.96 -7.83
CA GLN A 258 22.24 6.15 -6.52
C GLN A 258 21.27 6.91 -5.59
N ASP A 259 21.15 6.49 -4.31
CA ASP A 259 20.26 6.93 -3.18
C ASP A 259 20.13 8.47 -2.94
N THR A 260 20.04 9.25 -4.01
CA THR A 260 20.16 10.70 -4.05
C THR A 260 19.07 11.34 -4.90
N GLU A 261 18.42 10.57 -5.78
CA GLU A 261 17.27 11.02 -6.56
C GLU A 261 15.95 10.52 -5.95
N ALA A 262 14.92 11.35 -6.00
CA ALA A 262 13.60 10.97 -5.50
C ALA A 262 13.00 9.78 -6.28
N PRO A 263 12.22 8.90 -5.63
CA PRO A 263 11.55 7.79 -6.29
C PRO A 263 10.62 8.26 -7.42
N MET A 264 10.87 7.77 -8.64
CA MET A 264 10.17 8.19 -9.86
C MET A 264 9.57 6.99 -10.61
N GLY A 265 8.36 7.18 -11.12
CA GLY A 265 7.59 6.17 -11.83
C GLY A 265 7.30 4.93 -10.96
N PHE A 266 6.93 3.84 -11.61
CA PHE A 266 6.59 2.59 -10.96
C PHE A 266 7.32 1.46 -11.68
N ALA A 267 7.87 0.52 -10.92
CA ALA A 267 8.55 -0.64 -11.48
C ALA A 267 7.63 -1.40 -12.45
N HIS A 268 8.21 -1.84 -13.56
CA HIS A 268 7.48 -2.64 -14.54
C HIS A 268 7.29 -4.08 -14.05
N ILE A 269 6.27 -4.76 -14.57
CA ILE A 269 6.07 -6.19 -14.35
C ILE A 269 6.98 -6.97 -15.31
N PRO A 270 8.01 -7.68 -14.82
CA PRO A 270 8.97 -8.33 -15.70
C PRO A 270 8.36 -9.52 -16.43
N ARG A 271 8.88 -9.80 -17.63
CA ARG A 271 8.55 -11.03 -18.36
C ARG A 271 8.98 -12.26 -17.58
N GLN A 272 8.38 -13.40 -17.93
CA GLN A 272 8.81 -14.70 -17.44
C GLN A 272 10.32 -14.91 -17.68
N GLY A 273 11.05 -15.26 -16.63
CA GLY A 273 12.50 -15.45 -16.61
C GLY A 273 13.33 -14.16 -16.72
N LYS A 274 12.72 -12.99 -16.51
CA LYS A 274 13.39 -11.67 -16.54
C LYS A 274 13.31 -10.92 -15.22
N GLY A 275 12.74 -11.52 -14.18
CA GLY A 275 12.67 -10.95 -12.85
C GLY A 275 14.04 -10.86 -12.18
N THR A 276 14.15 -9.94 -11.25
CA THR A 276 15.30 -9.77 -10.35
C THR A 276 14.85 -9.92 -8.91
N SER A 277 15.80 -10.17 -8.00
CA SER A 277 15.53 -10.09 -6.56
C SER A 277 15.98 -8.73 -6.01
N GLN A 278 15.19 -8.15 -5.11
CA GLN A 278 15.51 -6.91 -4.41
C GLN A 278 15.49 -7.10 -2.89
N GLY A 279 16.27 -6.29 -2.16
CA GLY A 279 16.42 -6.34 -0.70
C GLY A 279 17.52 -7.29 -0.24
N ASP A 280 18.25 -6.84 0.79
CA ASP A 280 19.35 -7.57 1.41
C ASP A 280 18.91 -8.32 2.68
N LEU A 281 17.87 -7.85 3.37
CA LEU A 281 17.37 -8.47 4.61
C LEU A 281 16.62 -9.77 4.32
N VAL A 282 15.61 -9.68 3.46
CA VAL A 282 14.83 -10.81 2.95
C VAL A 282 14.72 -10.61 1.44
N PRO A 283 15.56 -11.28 0.64
CA PRO A 283 15.54 -11.11 -0.81
C PRO A 283 14.17 -11.43 -1.38
N ARG A 284 13.56 -10.46 -2.06
CA ARG A 284 12.27 -10.57 -2.71
C ARG A 284 12.43 -10.77 -4.21
N PRO A 285 12.13 -11.96 -4.75
CA PRO A 285 12.01 -12.14 -6.19
C PRO A 285 10.88 -11.29 -6.76
N SER A 286 11.06 -10.79 -7.98
CA SER A 286 10.01 -10.09 -8.70
C SER A 286 8.83 -11.02 -9.02
N LEU A 287 7.60 -10.49 -8.95
CA LEU A 287 6.42 -11.16 -9.46
C LEU A 287 6.41 -11.09 -11.00
N GLU A 288 7.03 -12.07 -11.65
CA GLU A 288 7.09 -12.19 -13.11
C GLU A 288 5.73 -12.52 -13.74
N ALA A 289 5.57 -12.15 -15.01
CA ALA A 289 4.42 -12.50 -15.84
C ALA A 289 4.26 -14.01 -16.12
N SER A 290 3.14 -14.36 -16.76
CA SER A 290 2.77 -15.70 -17.24
C SER A 290 2.26 -16.66 -16.15
N LYS A 291 1.68 -16.15 -15.06
CA LYS A 291 0.83 -16.92 -14.14
C LYS A 291 -0.63 -16.51 -14.29
N THR A 292 -1.53 -17.38 -13.82
CA THR A 292 -2.96 -17.10 -13.74
C THR A 292 -3.26 -16.09 -12.62
N PRO A 293 -4.38 -15.36 -12.67
CA PRO A 293 -4.78 -14.50 -11.56
C PRO A 293 -4.89 -15.24 -10.23
N ASN A 294 -5.42 -16.48 -10.23
CA ASN A 294 -5.50 -17.33 -9.04
C ASN A 294 -4.12 -17.61 -8.43
N GLU A 295 -3.12 -17.95 -9.25
CA GLU A 295 -1.76 -18.19 -8.75
C GLU A 295 -1.16 -16.94 -8.10
N TYR A 296 -1.36 -15.75 -8.68
CA TYR A 296 -0.91 -14.50 -8.07
C TYR A 296 -1.62 -14.21 -6.75
N LEU A 297 -2.94 -14.39 -6.72
CA LEU A 297 -3.72 -14.17 -5.51
C LEU A 297 -3.25 -15.14 -4.39
N SER A 298 -3.05 -16.42 -4.70
CA SER A 298 -2.54 -17.40 -3.74
C SER A 298 -1.14 -17.05 -3.22
N ILE A 299 -0.25 -16.51 -4.06
CA ILE A 299 1.08 -16.05 -3.61
C ILE A 299 0.92 -14.97 -2.53
N LEU A 300 0.07 -13.97 -2.78
CA LEU A 300 -0.12 -12.83 -1.88
C LEU A 300 -0.87 -13.23 -0.59
N GLN A 301 -1.82 -14.16 -0.67
CA GLN A 301 -2.58 -14.65 0.48
C GLN A 301 -1.76 -15.55 1.39
N ASN A 302 -1.04 -16.52 0.82
CA ASN A 302 -0.18 -17.41 1.60
C ASN A 302 0.90 -16.61 2.34
N ALA A 303 1.26 -15.43 1.83
CA ALA A 303 2.20 -14.53 2.48
C ALA A 303 1.61 -13.71 3.64
N GLN A 304 0.29 -13.58 3.78
CA GLN A 304 -0.31 -12.78 4.86
C GLN A 304 -0.03 -13.37 6.23
N ASP A 305 -0.10 -14.69 6.38
CA ASP A 305 0.11 -15.38 7.66
C ASP A 305 1.57 -15.82 7.88
N ASP A 306 2.43 -15.68 6.86
CA ASP A 306 3.84 -16.05 6.90
C ASP A 306 4.74 -14.81 6.91
N LYS A 307 5.23 -14.44 8.10
CA LYS A 307 6.12 -13.28 8.30
C LYS A 307 7.49 -13.45 7.64
N ASP A 308 7.90 -14.68 7.34
CA ASP A 308 9.16 -14.98 6.68
C ASP A 308 9.01 -14.97 5.15
N SER A 309 7.77 -14.87 4.64
CA SER A 309 7.52 -14.74 3.21
C SER A 309 8.08 -13.43 2.66
N PRO A 310 8.79 -13.46 1.52
CA PRO A 310 9.28 -12.24 0.89
C PRO A 310 8.13 -11.32 0.44
N TYR A 311 6.90 -11.82 0.35
CA TYR A 311 5.71 -11.07 -0.05
C TYR A 311 4.79 -10.69 1.12
N HIS A 312 5.21 -10.90 2.37
CA HIS A 312 4.38 -10.60 3.56
C HIS A 312 3.93 -9.14 3.58
N GLY A 313 2.63 -8.89 3.79
CA GLY A 313 2.06 -7.54 3.82
C GLY A 313 1.89 -6.86 2.45
N GLU A 314 2.11 -7.58 1.35
CA GLU A 314 1.81 -7.08 0.00
C GLU A 314 0.37 -7.40 -0.42
N THR A 315 -0.23 -6.50 -1.19
CA THR A 315 -1.56 -6.66 -1.78
C THR A 315 -1.53 -6.38 -3.29
N GLY A 316 -2.50 -6.94 -4.01
CA GLY A 316 -2.68 -6.67 -5.44
C GLY A 316 -3.34 -5.30 -5.67
N MET A 317 -3.08 -4.72 -6.84
CA MET A 317 -3.70 -3.45 -7.22
C MET A 317 -5.20 -3.57 -7.50
N THR A 318 -5.93 -2.49 -7.24
CA THR A 318 -7.29 -2.21 -7.69
C THR A 318 -7.28 -1.42 -9.03
N PRO A 319 -8.43 -1.29 -9.72
CA PRO A 319 -8.56 -0.36 -10.86
C PRO A 319 -8.17 1.09 -10.54
N GLU A 320 -8.55 1.59 -9.37
CA GLU A 320 -8.26 2.94 -8.89
C GLU A 320 -6.75 3.13 -8.69
N ASP A 321 -6.07 2.14 -8.10
CA ASP A 321 -4.62 2.14 -7.93
C ASP A 321 -3.94 2.27 -9.30
N TRP A 322 -4.39 1.48 -10.28
CA TRP A 322 -3.75 1.45 -11.60
C TRP A 322 -4.00 2.73 -12.39
N ILE A 323 -5.22 3.27 -12.37
CA ILE A 323 -5.56 4.53 -13.04
C ILE A 323 -4.71 5.68 -12.48
N THR A 324 -4.61 5.75 -11.15
CA THR A 324 -3.85 6.80 -10.46
C THR A 324 -2.35 6.65 -10.73
N ALA A 325 -1.81 5.43 -10.57
CA ALA A 325 -0.42 5.13 -10.86
C ALA A 325 -0.07 5.43 -12.32
N PHE A 326 -0.97 5.17 -13.27
CA PHE A 326 -0.74 5.48 -14.67
C PHE A 326 -0.55 6.99 -14.90
N MET A 327 -1.44 7.82 -14.36
CA MET A 327 -1.38 9.28 -14.54
C MET A 327 -0.08 9.86 -13.96
N ILE A 328 0.30 9.39 -12.75
CA ILE A 328 1.55 9.79 -12.09
C ILE A 328 2.76 9.31 -12.90
N HIS A 329 2.78 8.03 -13.28
CA HIS A 329 3.87 7.46 -14.07
C HIS A 329 4.13 8.23 -15.37
N LEU A 330 3.05 8.54 -16.10
CA LEU A 330 3.16 9.26 -17.36
C LEU A 330 3.66 10.69 -17.15
N SER A 331 3.17 11.36 -16.12
CA SER A 331 3.56 12.75 -15.80
C SER A 331 5.03 12.84 -15.38
N GLU A 332 5.51 11.86 -14.62
CA GLU A 332 6.89 11.83 -14.13
C GLU A 332 7.89 11.37 -15.19
N THR A 333 7.56 10.33 -15.96
CA THR A 333 8.54 9.65 -16.84
C THR A 333 8.38 10.00 -18.31
N GLY A 334 7.24 10.60 -18.70
CA GLY A 334 6.84 10.79 -20.09
C GLY A 334 6.53 9.50 -20.85
N LYS A 335 6.54 8.34 -20.19
CA LYS A 335 6.31 7.02 -20.77
C LYS A 335 5.02 6.40 -20.23
N PRO A 336 4.31 5.58 -21.03
CA PRO A 336 3.12 4.88 -20.55
C PRO A 336 3.48 3.75 -19.59
N LEU A 337 2.66 3.53 -18.55
CA LEU A 337 2.77 2.40 -17.65
C LEU A 337 2.18 1.12 -18.28
N ASP A 338 2.86 -0.01 -18.11
CA ASP A 338 2.43 -1.33 -18.58
C ASP A 338 2.24 -1.38 -20.11
N ASP A 339 3.25 -0.89 -20.85
CA ASP A 339 3.34 -0.99 -22.31
C ASP A 339 3.68 -2.41 -22.75
N TYR A 340 2.67 -3.28 -22.69
CA TYR A 340 2.85 -4.72 -22.90
C TYR A 340 3.44 -5.10 -24.27
N LEU A 341 3.44 -4.21 -25.26
CA LEU A 341 3.97 -4.47 -26.61
C LEU A 341 5.40 -4.01 -26.80
N ASN A 342 6.04 -3.39 -25.80
CA ASN A 342 7.43 -2.95 -25.90
C ASN A 342 8.45 -4.10 -25.75
N GLY A 343 7.99 -5.31 -25.41
CA GLY A 343 8.82 -6.51 -25.23
C GLY A 343 9.52 -6.61 -23.88
N ILE A 344 9.38 -5.61 -23.01
CA ILE A 344 10.01 -5.50 -21.69
C ILE A 344 8.94 -5.59 -20.59
N GLU A 345 7.87 -4.81 -20.70
CA GLU A 345 6.81 -4.67 -19.70
C GLU A 345 5.66 -5.63 -19.95
N SER A 346 4.89 -5.93 -18.90
CA SER A 346 3.71 -6.80 -18.97
C SER A 346 2.43 -6.08 -18.62
N ALA A 347 1.30 -6.62 -19.08
CA ALA A 347 0.00 -6.15 -18.62
C ALA A 347 -0.21 -6.52 -17.14
N SER A 348 -1.01 -5.75 -16.42
CA SER A 348 -1.29 -5.98 -14.99
C SER A 348 -2.65 -6.62 -14.79
N ASN A 349 -2.69 -7.80 -14.16
CA ASN A 349 -3.87 -8.29 -13.46
C ASN A 349 -4.02 -7.49 -12.16
N LEU A 350 -5.23 -7.00 -11.90
CA LEU A 350 -5.57 -6.18 -10.73
C LEU A 350 -6.23 -7.08 -9.69
N THR A 351 -5.42 -7.94 -9.08
CA THR A 351 -5.89 -8.98 -8.14
C THR A 351 -6.45 -8.42 -6.83
N GLY A 352 -6.34 -7.11 -6.61
CA GLY A 352 -7.02 -6.42 -5.52
C GLY A 352 -8.53 -6.26 -5.76
N ALA A 353 -9.06 -6.68 -6.91
CA ALA A 353 -10.49 -6.63 -7.19
C ALA A 353 -10.99 -7.80 -8.06
N PHE A 354 -12.31 -8.02 -8.06
CA PHE A 354 -12.98 -9.12 -8.75
C PHE A 354 -14.37 -8.71 -9.24
N PHE A 355 -14.67 -8.98 -10.51
CA PHE A 355 -16.02 -8.82 -11.08
C PHE A 355 -16.85 -10.09 -10.81
N LEU A 356 -17.82 -9.97 -9.90
CA LEU A 356 -18.60 -11.10 -9.41
C LEU A 356 -19.46 -11.76 -10.50
N PHE A 357 -20.23 -10.99 -11.24
CA PHE A 357 -21.20 -11.53 -12.19
C PHE A 357 -20.56 -12.09 -13.47
N SER A 358 -19.39 -11.54 -13.83
CA SER A 358 -18.66 -11.94 -15.04
C SER A 358 -17.54 -12.95 -14.77
N TYR A 359 -17.21 -13.20 -13.49
CA TYR A 359 -16.12 -14.07 -13.07
C TYR A 359 -14.77 -13.68 -13.69
N LEU A 360 -14.49 -12.37 -13.67
CA LEU A 360 -13.28 -11.82 -14.28
C LEU A 360 -12.45 -11.08 -13.24
N VAL A 361 -11.12 -11.19 -13.36
CA VAL A 361 -10.21 -10.29 -12.65
C VAL A 361 -9.98 -9.07 -13.53
N PRO A 362 -10.10 -7.85 -13.00
CA PRO A 362 -9.81 -6.65 -13.78
C PRO A 362 -8.35 -6.68 -14.26
N ARG A 363 -8.12 -6.19 -15.47
CA ARG A 363 -6.82 -6.13 -16.13
C ARG A 363 -6.64 -4.77 -16.78
N ALA A 364 -5.42 -4.26 -16.71
CA ALA A 364 -5.06 -2.99 -17.28
C ALA A 364 -3.73 -3.05 -18.06
N ARG A 365 -3.61 -2.21 -19.09
CA ARG A 365 -2.40 -2.02 -19.89
C ARG A 365 -2.49 -0.79 -20.78
N TRP A 366 -1.32 -0.30 -21.20
CA TRP A 366 -1.22 0.51 -22.41
C TRP A 366 -1.16 -0.38 -23.66
N SER A 367 -2.01 -0.13 -24.65
CA SER A 367 -1.96 -0.82 -25.94
C SER A 367 -1.30 0.07 -26.99
N ARG A 368 0.00 -0.13 -27.23
CA ARG A 368 0.76 0.62 -28.25
C ARG A 368 0.12 0.54 -29.65
N GLY A 369 -0.33 -0.64 -30.07
CA GLY A 369 -0.94 -0.83 -31.39
C GLY A 369 -2.29 -0.11 -31.56
N SER A 370 -3.07 0.00 -30.48
CA SER A 370 -4.33 0.75 -30.48
C SER A 370 -4.19 2.19 -29.98
N ARG A 371 -3.00 2.58 -29.50
CA ARG A 371 -2.67 3.92 -28.99
C ARG A 371 -3.60 4.41 -27.89
N ARG A 372 -3.98 3.51 -26.98
CA ARG A 372 -4.99 3.77 -25.93
C ARG A 372 -4.82 2.86 -24.73
N ILE A 373 -5.42 3.25 -23.60
CA ILE A 373 -5.54 2.38 -22.43
C ILE A 373 -6.61 1.32 -22.68
N HIS A 374 -6.35 0.10 -22.20
CA HIS A 374 -7.33 -0.98 -22.15
C HIS A 374 -7.57 -1.36 -20.68
N LEU A 375 -8.80 -1.17 -20.21
CA LEU A 375 -9.31 -1.71 -18.94
C LEU A 375 -10.37 -2.77 -19.26
N PHE A 376 -10.14 -4.02 -18.91
CA PHE A 376 -11.07 -5.11 -19.26
C PHE A 376 -10.93 -6.27 -18.27
N GLY A 377 -11.85 -7.22 -18.30
CA GLY A 377 -11.75 -8.41 -17.49
C GLY A 377 -10.90 -9.51 -18.14
N ASN A 378 -10.12 -10.22 -17.34
CA ASN A 378 -9.39 -11.42 -17.75
C ASN A 378 -10.04 -12.67 -17.13
N SER A 379 -10.13 -13.75 -17.91
CA SER A 379 -10.66 -15.03 -17.42
C SER A 379 -9.71 -15.62 -16.37
N LEU A 380 -10.28 -16.24 -15.33
CA LEU A 380 -9.54 -16.88 -14.23
C LEU A 380 -8.59 -18.00 -14.69
N LEU A 381 -8.93 -18.66 -15.79
CA LEU A 381 -8.15 -19.73 -16.42
C LEU A 381 -7.42 -19.26 -17.69
N GLY A 382 -7.62 -18.00 -18.07
CA GLY A 382 -7.01 -17.41 -19.25
C GLY A 382 -5.52 -17.25 -19.04
N TRP A 383 -4.74 -18.25 -19.47
CA TRP A 383 -3.30 -18.11 -19.56
C TRP A 383 -2.99 -17.11 -20.66
N VAL A 384 -2.78 -15.86 -20.26
CA VAL A 384 -2.36 -14.81 -21.18
C VAL A 384 -0.88 -14.59 -20.95
N VAL A 385 -0.08 -15.10 -21.89
CA VAL A 385 1.33 -14.74 -22.06
C VAL A 385 1.46 -13.23 -21.84
N ASP A 386 2.53 -12.80 -21.18
CA ASP A 386 2.84 -11.37 -21.05
C ASP A 386 1.88 -10.57 -20.15
N THR A 387 1.25 -11.25 -19.18
CA THR A 387 0.45 -10.64 -18.10
C THR A 387 0.97 -11.08 -16.74
N GLY A 388 1.15 -10.16 -15.81
CA GLY A 388 1.54 -10.45 -14.43
C GLY A 388 0.75 -9.65 -13.40
N VAL A 389 1.34 -9.43 -12.23
CA VAL A 389 0.74 -8.62 -11.16
C VAL A 389 1.77 -7.62 -10.67
N ARG A 390 1.33 -6.39 -10.42
CA ARG A 390 2.06 -5.44 -9.59
C ARG A 390 1.43 -5.44 -8.21
N SER A 391 2.26 -5.56 -7.18
CA SER A 391 1.83 -5.52 -5.78
C SER A 391 2.31 -4.24 -5.11
N SER A 392 1.68 -3.93 -3.98
CA SER A 392 1.94 -2.75 -3.16
C SER A 392 1.88 -3.10 -1.69
N VAL A 393 2.37 -2.20 -0.84
CA VAL A 393 2.17 -2.27 0.62
C VAL A 393 1.26 -1.12 1.02
N MET A 394 0.10 -1.43 1.58
CA MET A 394 -0.86 -0.42 2.06
C MET A 394 -0.45 0.10 3.45
N LEU A 395 -0.51 1.42 3.65
CA LEU A 395 -0.16 2.11 4.90
C LEU A 395 -1.26 2.14 5.96
#